data_AF-A0A086M8H2-F1
#
_entry.id   AF-A0A086M8H2-F1
#
_cell.length_a   1.000
_cell.length_b   1.000
_cell.length_c   1.000
_cell.angle_alpha   90.00
_cell.angle_beta   90.00
_cell.angle_gamma   90.00
#
_symmetry.space_group_name_H-M   'P 1'
#
loop_
_entity.id
_entity.type
_entity.pdbx_description
1 polymer ?
#
loop_
_entity_poly.entity_id
_entity_poly.type
_entity_poly.pdbx_seq_one_letter_code
_entity_poly.pdbx_strand_id
1 'polypeptide(L)'
;APEVTFVPPFLPVHPHVYSNGHICLSILYDSWSPALGVSSCGMSLLSMVSSCRQKQKPADDDAYCKVWGSKSPKNVKWVFHDDRI
;
A
#
# COMPACT_ATOMS: atom_id res chain seq x y z
N ALA A 1 -1.97 -10.03 -9.41
CA ALA A 1 -2.47 -9.61 -8.08
C ALA A 1 -3.72 -8.74 -8.22
N PRO A 2 -4.69 -8.82 -7.30
CA PRO A 2 -5.82 -7.88 -7.28
C PRO A 2 -5.35 -6.44 -7.04
N GLU A 3 -6.09 -5.45 -7.54
CA GLU A 3 -5.91 -4.05 -7.18
C GLU A 3 -6.67 -3.75 -5.88
N VAL A 4 -5.96 -3.21 -4.89
CA VAL A 4 -6.50 -2.92 -3.57
C VAL A 4 -6.01 -1.53 -3.16
N THR A 5 -6.95 -0.64 -2.85
CA THR A 5 -6.69 0.74 -2.42
C THR A 5 -7.64 1.09 -1.26
N PHE A 6 -7.23 2.06 -0.43
CA PHE A 6 -8.17 2.71 0.49
C PHE A 6 -9.04 3.71 -0.27
N VAL A 7 -10.28 3.88 0.17
CA VAL A 7 -11.26 4.76 -0.46
C VAL A 7 -11.44 6.03 0.40
N PRO A 8 -11.34 7.23 -0.17
CA PRO A 8 -11.66 8.48 0.54
C PRO A 8 -13.09 8.50 1.11
N PRO A 9 -13.36 9.21 2.23
CA PRO A 9 -12.43 10.07 2.98
C PRO A 9 -11.64 9.33 4.09
N PHE A 10 -11.85 8.03 4.26
CA PHE A 10 -11.33 7.28 5.40
C PHE A 10 -10.02 6.56 5.07
N LEU A 11 -8.91 7.31 5.01
CA LEU A 11 -7.58 6.75 4.78
C LEU A 11 -6.80 6.69 6.11
N PRO A 12 -6.16 5.55 6.45
CA PRO A 12 -5.26 5.49 7.59
C PRO A 12 -4.00 6.32 7.32
N VAL A 13 -3.53 7.05 8.33
CA VAL A 13 -2.21 7.70 8.30
C VAL A 13 -1.16 6.63 8.60
N HIS A 14 -0.48 6.15 7.56
CA HIS A 14 0.43 5.01 7.65
C HIS A 14 1.63 5.17 6.70
N PRO A 15 2.86 4.77 7.09
CA PRO A 15 4.07 4.93 6.28
C PRO A 15 4.03 4.28 4.89
N HIS A 16 3.10 3.34 4.69
CA HIS A 16 2.88 2.60 3.43
C HIS A 16 1.55 2.92 2.74
N VAL A 17 0.81 3.94 3.20
CA VAL A 17 -0.47 4.34 2.61
C VAL A 17 -0.41 5.79 2.14
N TYR A 18 -0.61 5.98 0.84
CA TYR A 18 -0.57 7.29 0.20
C TYR A 18 -1.92 8.00 0.30
N SER A 19 -1.91 9.33 0.19
CA SER A 19 -3.10 10.17 0.28
C SER A 19 -4.13 9.93 -0.83
N ASN A 20 -3.72 9.35 -1.95
CA ASN A 20 -4.64 8.91 -3.02
C ASN A 20 -5.20 7.50 -2.80
N GLY A 21 -4.90 6.87 -1.66
CA GLY A 21 -5.40 5.55 -1.28
C GLY A 21 -4.51 4.39 -1.75
N HIS A 22 -3.41 4.67 -2.46
CA HIS A 22 -2.49 3.63 -2.90
C HIS A 22 -1.74 3.01 -1.73
N ILE A 23 -1.40 1.72 -1.85
CA ILE A 23 -0.80 0.92 -0.78
C ILE A 23 0.51 0.33 -1.29
N CYS A 24 1.60 0.59 -0.56
CA CYS A 24 2.91 0.00 -0.82
C CYS A 24 3.08 -1.30 -0.01
N LEU A 25 2.50 -2.39 -0.51
CA LEU A 25 2.57 -3.71 0.12
C LEU A 25 2.83 -4.79 -0.94
N SER A 26 3.94 -5.51 -0.81
CA SER A 26 4.48 -6.41 -1.85
C SER A 26 3.53 -7.53 -2.29
N ILE A 27 2.68 -8.06 -1.38
CA ILE A 27 1.66 -9.07 -1.71
C ILE A 27 0.61 -8.57 -2.71
N LEU A 28 0.50 -7.26 -2.89
CA LEU A 28 -0.38 -6.66 -3.90
C LEU A 28 0.32 -6.56 -5.26
N TYR A 29 1.61 -6.89 -5.38
CA TYR A 29 2.40 -6.72 -6.60
C TYR A 29 3.27 -7.97 -6.85
N ASP A 30 4.59 -7.84 -6.73
CA ASP A 30 5.57 -8.85 -7.15
C ASP A 30 5.58 -10.10 -6.27
N SER A 31 5.18 -9.99 -5.00
CA SER A 31 5.11 -11.15 -4.10
C SER A 31 3.78 -11.91 -4.17
N TRP A 32 2.86 -11.49 -5.05
CA TRP A 32 1.60 -12.19 -5.24
C TRP A 32 1.76 -13.45 -6.10
N SER A 33 1.03 -14.51 -5.75
CA SER A 33 0.87 -15.70 -6.61
C SER A 33 -0.59 -16.13 -6.64
N PRO A 34 -1.03 -16.94 -7.62
CA PRO A 34 -2.41 -17.44 -7.69
C PRO A 34 -2.87 -18.23 -6.44
N ALA A 35 -1.94 -18.74 -5.63
CA ALA A 35 -2.26 -19.39 -4.35
C ALA A 35 -2.66 -18.39 -3.26
N LEU A 36 -2.33 -17.11 -3.41
CA LEU A 36 -2.62 -16.04 -2.46
C LEU A 36 -3.96 -15.38 -2.78
N GLY A 37 -5.02 -15.91 -2.19
CA GLY A 37 -6.38 -15.38 -2.31
C GLY A 37 -6.60 -14.04 -1.58
N VAL A 38 -7.79 -13.46 -1.73
CA VAL A 38 -8.17 -12.17 -1.11
C VAL A 38 -7.98 -12.17 0.40
N SER A 39 -8.27 -13.28 1.09
CA SER A 39 -8.08 -13.41 2.54
C SER A 39 -6.62 -13.22 2.95
N SER A 40 -5.66 -13.74 2.17
CA SER A 40 -4.23 -13.56 2.45
C SER A 40 -3.81 -12.09 2.30
N CYS A 41 -4.31 -11.40 1.27
CA CYS A 41 -4.09 -9.97 1.07
C CYS A 41 -4.68 -9.16 2.25
N GLY A 42 -5.88 -9.51 2.71
CA GLY A 42 -6.53 -8.88 3.86
C GLY A 42 -5.75 -9.08 5.17
N MET A 43 -5.24 -10.29 5.42
CA MET A 43 -4.40 -10.57 6.60
C MET A 43 -3.09 -9.79 6.58
N SER A 44 -2.42 -9.70 5.43
CA SER A 44 -1.20 -8.88 5.29
C SER A 44 -1.49 -7.39 5.50
N LEU A 45 -2.60 -6.88 4.96
CA LEU A 45 -3.03 -5.49 5.18
C LEU A 45 -3.31 -5.21 6.66
N LEU A 46 -4.05 -6.12 7.32
CA LEU A 46 -4.36 -5.99 8.74
C LEU A 46 -3.09 -6.03 9.61
N SER A 47 -2.16 -6.92 9.30
CA SER A 47 -0.86 -7.01 9.98
C SER A 47 -0.04 -5.73 9.79
N MET A 48 0.04 -5.23 8.57
CA MET A 48 0.71 -3.97 8.24
C MET A 48 0.13 -2.80 9.06
N VAL A 49 -1.19 -2.61 9.03
CA VAL A 49 -1.83 -1.50 9.75
C VAL A 49 -1.69 -1.65 11.28
N SER A 50 -1.83 -2.88 11.80
CA SER A 50 -1.77 -3.16 13.24
C SER A 50 -0.36 -3.00 13.83
N SER A 51 0.69 -3.19 13.02
CA SER A 51 2.08 -3.09 13.47
C SER A 51 2.66 -1.66 13.39
N CYS A 52 1.86 -0.69 12.96
CA CYS A 52 2.27 0.69 12.80
C CYS A 52 2.64 1.34 14.14
N ARG A 53 3.93 1.66 14.33
CA ARG A 53 4.44 2.32 15.55
C ARG A 53 4.21 3.83 15.57
N GLN A 54 4.14 4.47 14.40
CA GLN A 54 4.01 5.93 14.27
C GLN A 54 3.06 6.27 13.12
N LYS A 55 2.06 7.11 13.41
CA LYS A 55 1.11 7.63 12.42
C LYS A 55 1.77 8.73 11.60
N GLN A 56 2.40 8.33 10.50
CA GLN A 56 2.97 9.25 9.51
C GLN A 56 2.64 8.75 8.10
N LYS A 57 2.71 9.64 7.10
CA LYS A 57 2.58 9.29 5.68
C LYS A 57 3.92 8.85 5.09
N PRO A 58 3.93 8.23 3.89
CA PRO A 58 5.16 8.05 3.13
C PRO A 58 5.91 9.38 2.95
N ALA A 59 7.24 9.35 2.95
CA ALA A 59 8.07 10.56 2.86
C ALA A 59 7.90 11.30 1.52
N ASP A 60 7.53 10.58 0.46
CA ASP A 60 7.32 11.05 -0.90
C ASP A 60 5.84 11.23 -1.26
N ASP A 61 4.93 11.21 -0.29
CA ASP A 61 3.46 11.18 -0.50
C ASP A 61 2.96 12.27 -1.46
N ASP A 62 3.38 13.52 -1.25
CA ASP A 62 2.95 14.66 -2.07
C ASP A 62 3.44 14.55 -3.52
N ALA A 63 4.69 14.15 -3.71
CA ALA A 63 5.27 14.00 -5.04
C ALA A 63 4.62 12.83 -5.78
N TYR A 64 4.43 11.71 -5.08
CA TYR A 64 3.76 10.53 -5.60
C TYR A 64 2.32 10.84 -6.04
N CYS A 65 1.52 11.45 -5.16
CA CYS A 65 0.12 11.77 -5.44
C CYS A 65 -0.03 12.76 -6.61
N LYS A 66 0.91 13.70 -6.78
CA LYS A 66 0.92 14.61 -7.95
C LYS A 66 1.14 13.88 -9.28
N VAL A 67 1.99 12.85 -9.29
CA VAL A 67 2.34 12.12 -10.52
C VAL A 67 1.26 11.07 -10.87
N TRP A 68 0.77 10.37 -9.85
CA TRP A 68 -0.09 9.21 -10.03
C TRP A 68 -1.57 9.48 -9.83
N GLY A 69 -1.96 10.50 -9.06
CA GLY A 69 -3.36 10.94 -8.91
C GLY A 69 -4.32 9.76 -8.75
N SER A 70 -5.27 9.65 -9.70
CA SER A 70 -6.28 8.57 -9.77
C SER A 70 -5.91 7.42 -10.72
N LYS A 71 -4.66 7.36 -11.21
CA LYS A 71 -4.20 6.26 -12.07
C LYS A 71 -4.06 4.99 -11.24
N SER A 72 -4.20 3.83 -11.87
CA SER A 72 -4.00 2.55 -11.20
C SER A 72 -2.60 2.47 -10.54
N PRO A 73 -2.49 2.03 -9.28
CA PRO A 73 -1.21 1.76 -8.62
C PRO A 73 -0.42 0.62 -9.27
N LYS A 74 -1.03 -0.17 -10.17
CA LYS A 74 -0.33 -1.23 -10.92
C LYS A 74 0.62 -0.69 -11.99
N ASN A 75 0.46 0.58 -12.38
CA ASN A 75 1.36 1.23 -13.33
C ASN A 75 2.63 1.78 -12.67
N VAL A 76 2.69 1.75 -11.33
CA VAL A 76 3.82 2.22 -10.55
C VAL A 76 4.85 1.11 -10.44
N LYS A 77 6.12 1.46 -10.71
CA LYS A 77 7.25 0.59 -10.39
C LYS A 77 7.61 0.77 -8.91
N TRP A 78 7.04 -0.07 -8.06
CA TRP A 78 7.27 -0.02 -6.63
C TRP A 78 8.68 -0.44 -6.25
N VAL A 79 9.27 0.28 -5.30
CA VAL A 79 10.45 -0.17 -4.56
C VAL A 79 9.98 -0.40 -3.14
N PHE A 80 9.87 -1.66 -2.75
CA PHE A 80 9.47 -2.03 -1.40
C PHE A 80 10.69 -1.95 -0.49
N HIS A 81 10.64 -1.03 0.47
CA HIS A 81 11.57 -1.05 1.58
C HIS A 81 11.04 -2.11 2.57
N ASP A 82 11.66 -3.28 2.53
CA ASP A 82 11.43 -4.33 3.52
C ASP A 82 12.20 -3.87 4.76
N ASP A 83 11.50 -3.24 5.71
CA ASP A 83 12.04 -2.95 7.04
C ASP A 83 12.19 -4.29 7.78
N ARG A 84 13.18 -5.08 7.33
CA ARG A 84 13.76 -6.16 8.11
C ARG A 84 14.45 -5.52 9.29
N ILE A 85 13.73 -5.45 10.39
CA ILE A 85 14.33 -5.53 11.72
C ILE A 85 14.93 -6.92 11.87
#